data_AF-A0A2K8UES2-F1
#
_entry.id   AF-A0A2K8UES2-F1
#
_cell.length_a   1.000
_cell.length_b   1.000
_cell.length_c   1.000
_cell.angle_alpha   90.00
_cell.angle_beta   90.00
_cell.angle_gamma   90.00
#
_symmetry.space_group_name_H-M   'P 1'
#
loop_
_entity.id
_entity.type
_entity.pdbx_description
1 polymer ?
#
loop_
_entity_poly.entity_id
_entity_poly.type
_entity_poly.pdbx_seq_one_letter_code
_entity_poly.pdbx_strand_id
1 'polypeptide(L)'
;MADRGLSTTFLNDLRAGCLAPLLERVKRDDTLHLAIRNQYINIYYRGGNLLRVSRNPNGVGTASIYTATFDPHYFTGSYPKTFGECPGRIAREGDCAKWVDAFPFLKQEMDLWFAGHPKIEREYQQLVARANNRAHGATATDYFIIDIEYAQGEDRFDMIAAFWESSGPMRKAAHARLALIEMKYGDGALTGAAGIDKHIRGMNRFAATPGLLDRVKAEAIAMFEQQLELETIRAPKAIVEFTAEEPEFILFLMDHDPDSSKLKSALLDIGAGIPAPAGYELKLCAATFMGLGLFKQSVLGLPEFLNRMRGQIHSRD
;
A
#
# COMPACT_ATOMS: atom_id res chain seq x y z
N MET A 1 7.41 12.31 -18.10
CA MET A 1 8.06 11.03 -17.74
C MET A 1 7.56 10.67 -16.35
N ALA A 2 7.22 9.40 -16.10
CA ALA A 2 6.80 8.99 -14.76
C ALA A 2 8.03 9.02 -13.84
N ASP A 3 7.96 9.80 -12.75
CA ASP A 3 9.07 9.95 -11.80
C ASP A 3 9.14 8.79 -10.79
N ARG A 4 8.30 7.76 -10.93
CA ARG A 4 8.32 6.55 -10.07
C ARG A 4 8.71 5.30 -10.85
N GLY A 5 9.38 4.40 -10.13
CA GLY A 5 9.87 3.13 -10.66
C GLY A 5 11.37 2.97 -10.47
N LEU A 6 11.81 1.74 -10.69
CA LEU A 6 13.20 1.34 -10.71
C LEU A 6 13.76 1.40 -12.13
N SER A 7 15.07 1.61 -12.26
CA SER A 7 15.72 1.46 -13.57
C SER A 7 15.80 -0.01 -13.97
N THR A 8 15.98 -0.29 -15.26
CA THR A 8 16.20 -1.65 -15.77
C THR A 8 17.37 -2.35 -15.07
N THR A 9 18.46 -1.62 -14.77
CA THR A 9 19.59 -2.18 -14.02
C THR A 9 19.18 -2.62 -12.62
N PHE A 10 18.40 -1.81 -11.90
CA PHE A 10 17.92 -2.15 -10.56
C PHE A 10 16.97 -3.36 -10.60
N LEU A 11 16.03 -3.40 -11.56
CA LEU A 11 15.17 -4.58 -11.75
C LEU A 11 15.98 -5.84 -12.04
N ASN A 12 16.98 -5.77 -12.92
CA ASN A 12 17.86 -6.89 -13.22
C ASN A 12 18.65 -7.35 -11.99
N ASP A 13 19.15 -6.41 -11.19
CA ASP A 13 19.87 -6.72 -9.96
C ASP A 13 18.97 -7.40 -8.91
N LEU A 14 17.68 -7.03 -8.84
CA LEU A 14 16.69 -7.72 -8.00
C LEU A 14 16.33 -9.11 -8.50
N ARG A 15 16.29 -9.33 -9.82
CA ARG A 15 15.89 -10.62 -10.40
C ARG A 15 17.01 -11.65 -10.38
N ALA A 16 18.22 -11.23 -10.70
CA ALA A 16 19.35 -12.15 -10.93
C ALA A 16 20.72 -11.59 -10.57
N GLY A 17 20.80 -10.35 -10.06
CA GLY A 17 22.08 -9.73 -9.68
C GLY A 17 22.28 -9.68 -8.17
N CYS A 18 22.97 -8.63 -7.70
CA CYS A 18 23.40 -8.55 -6.30
C CYS A 18 22.26 -8.42 -5.28
N LEU A 19 21.04 -8.08 -5.72
CA LEU A 19 19.86 -7.94 -4.87
C LEU A 19 18.91 -9.14 -4.93
N ALA A 20 19.22 -10.17 -5.74
CA ALA A 20 18.41 -11.39 -5.85
C ALA A 20 18.07 -12.07 -4.51
N PRO A 21 18.99 -12.16 -3.53
CA PRO A 21 18.67 -12.74 -2.22
C PRO A 21 17.51 -12.03 -1.50
N LEU A 22 17.39 -10.70 -1.64
CA LEU A 22 16.31 -9.92 -1.03
C LEU A 22 14.97 -10.22 -1.70
N LEU A 23 14.93 -10.27 -3.04
CA LEU A 23 13.70 -10.59 -3.75
C LEU A 23 13.23 -12.01 -3.42
N GLU A 24 14.14 -12.99 -3.43
CA GLU A 24 13.83 -14.37 -3.03
C GLU A 24 13.32 -14.46 -1.60
N ARG A 25 13.89 -13.68 -0.67
CA ARG A 25 13.40 -13.61 0.71
C ARG A 25 11.98 -13.07 0.77
N VAL A 26 11.70 -11.95 0.10
CA VAL A 26 10.34 -11.36 0.04
C VAL A 26 9.36 -12.35 -0.58
N LYS A 27 9.77 -13.09 -1.62
CA LYS A 27 8.90 -14.07 -2.28
C LYS A 27 8.52 -15.24 -1.36
N ARG A 28 9.37 -15.60 -0.40
CA ARG A 28 9.18 -16.75 0.52
C ARG A 28 8.65 -16.37 1.90
N ASP A 29 8.65 -15.10 2.27
CA ASP A 29 8.18 -14.60 3.57
C ASP A 29 6.93 -13.73 3.37
N ASP A 30 5.75 -14.33 3.51
CA ASP A 30 4.45 -13.65 3.35
C ASP A 30 4.15 -12.61 4.44
N THR A 31 5.08 -12.36 5.37
CA THR A 31 5.01 -11.22 6.30
C THR A 31 5.73 -9.98 5.79
N LEU A 32 6.42 -10.07 4.65
CA LEU A 32 7.15 -8.96 4.02
C LEU A 32 6.37 -8.38 2.83
N HIS A 33 6.46 -7.07 2.65
CA HIS A 33 5.92 -6.37 1.49
C HIS A 33 6.99 -5.49 0.86
N LEU A 34 7.30 -5.73 -0.41
CA LEU A 34 8.24 -4.90 -1.19
C LEU A 34 7.44 -3.82 -1.91
N ALA A 35 7.79 -2.56 -1.63
CA ALA A 35 7.17 -1.41 -2.25
C ALA A 35 8.19 -0.65 -3.10
N ILE A 36 7.80 -0.33 -4.34
CA ILE A 36 8.63 0.38 -5.31
C ILE A 36 8.42 1.89 -5.18
N ARG A 37 9.51 2.64 -5.23
CA ARG A 37 9.51 4.11 -5.20
C ARG A 37 10.39 4.64 -6.34
N ASN A 38 10.78 5.91 -6.31
CA ASN A 38 11.68 6.48 -7.31
C ASN A 38 13.15 6.06 -7.04
N GLN A 39 13.65 5.06 -7.78
CA GLN A 39 15.03 4.54 -7.64
C GLN A 39 15.40 4.02 -6.24
N TYR A 40 14.40 3.61 -5.45
CA TYR A 40 14.60 2.86 -4.22
C TYR A 40 13.43 1.91 -3.97
N ILE A 41 13.67 0.90 -3.14
CA ILE A 41 12.65 0.02 -2.59
C ILE A 41 12.61 0.14 -1.07
N ASN A 42 11.43 -0.06 -0.51
CA ASN A 42 11.26 -0.36 0.91
C ASN A 42 10.74 -1.78 1.05
N ILE A 43 11.26 -2.51 2.03
CA ILE A 43 10.70 -3.78 2.49
C ILE A 43 10.02 -3.51 3.82
N TYR A 44 8.71 -3.72 3.88
CA TYR A 44 7.91 -3.49 5.06
C TYR A 44 7.66 -4.79 5.83
N TYR A 45 7.64 -4.68 7.16
CA TYR A 45 7.21 -5.69 8.10
C TYR A 45 6.27 -5.07 9.12
N ARG A 46 5.04 -5.60 9.22
CA ARG A 46 3.97 -5.08 10.10
C ARG A 46 3.74 -3.58 9.95
N GLY A 47 3.83 -3.07 8.72
CA GLY A 47 3.65 -1.64 8.42
C GLY A 47 4.84 -0.73 8.74
N GLY A 48 5.95 -1.26 9.30
CA GLY A 48 7.21 -0.52 9.46
C GLY A 48 8.21 -0.83 8.38
N ASN A 49 9.11 0.12 8.08
CA ASN A 49 10.16 -0.06 7.10
C ASN A 49 11.32 -0.89 7.69
N LEU A 50 11.39 -2.17 7.32
CA LEU A 50 12.44 -3.11 7.72
C LEU A 50 13.74 -2.90 6.91
N LEU A 51 13.65 -2.49 5.66
CA LEU A 51 14.86 -2.21 4.89
C LEU A 51 14.55 -1.24 3.76
N ARG A 52 15.30 -0.15 3.71
CA ARG A 52 15.37 0.69 2.51
C ARG A 52 16.61 0.34 1.72
N VAL A 53 16.46 0.12 0.41
CA VAL A 53 17.58 -0.03 -0.53
C VAL A 53 17.45 1.03 -1.62
N SER A 54 18.42 1.94 -1.68
CA SER A 54 18.44 3.03 -2.67
C SER A 54 19.61 2.85 -3.63
N ARG A 55 19.39 3.16 -4.91
CA ARG A 55 20.48 3.20 -5.89
C ARG A 55 21.28 4.49 -5.71
N ASN A 56 22.61 4.40 -5.63
CA ASN A 56 23.46 5.59 -5.60
C ASN A 56 23.70 6.10 -7.03
N PRO A 57 23.30 7.34 -7.36
CA PRO A 57 23.51 7.90 -8.69
C PRO A 57 24.99 8.16 -9.02
N ASN A 58 25.85 8.31 -7.99
CA ASN A 58 27.28 8.63 -8.13
C ASN A 58 28.20 7.40 -8.09
N GLY A 59 27.69 6.19 -8.39
CA GLY A 59 28.54 5.00 -8.45
C GLY A 59 29.53 5.10 -9.61
N VAL A 60 30.80 5.42 -9.30
CA VAL A 60 31.88 5.45 -10.29
C VAL A 60 32.31 4.01 -10.61
N GLY A 61 32.14 3.57 -11.86
CA GLY A 61 32.55 2.25 -12.36
C GLY A 61 31.41 1.38 -12.88
N THR A 62 31.69 0.10 -13.17
CA THR A 62 30.75 -0.88 -13.76
C THR A 62 29.88 -1.65 -12.75
N ALA A 63 30.04 -1.40 -11.45
CA ALA A 63 29.23 -2.05 -10.42
C ALA A 63 28.12 -1.10 -9.92
N SER A 64 26.86 -1.50 -10.06
CA SER A 64 25.74 -0.86 -9.38
C SER A 64 26.04 -0.79 -7.88
N ILE A 65 26.01 0.41 -7.31
CA ILE A 65 26.19 0.60 -5.87
C ILE A 65 24.85 0.91 -5.26
N TYR A 66 24.38 0.03 -4.39
CA TYR A 66 23.20 0.25 -3.57
C TYR A 66 23.60 0.62 -2.14
N THR A 67 22.80 1.48 -1.52
CA THR A 67 22.86 1.77 -0.09
C THR A 67 21.69 1.10 0.60
N ALA A 68 21.96 0.35 1.65
CA ALA A 68 20.96 -0.33 2.45
C ALA A 68 20.93 0.23 3.88
N THR A 69 19.74 0.52 4.39
CA THR A 69 19.55 1.12 5.72
C THR A 69 18.36 0.51 6.43
N PHE A 70 18.55 0.17 7.71
CA PHE A 70 17.51 -0.09 8.69
C PHE A 70 17.47 1.07 9.68
N ASP A 71 16.28 1.37 10.20
CA ASP A 71 16.11 2.46 11.12
C ASP A 71 16.41 2.02 12.57
N PRO A 72 17.44 2.56 13.22
CA PRO A 72 17.84 2.11 14.55
C PRO A 72 16.85 2.47 15.66
N HIS A 73 15.81 3.30 15.42
CA HIS A 73 14.83 3.62 16.46
C HIS A 73 14.01 2.40 16.92
N TYR A 74 14.00 1.32 16.15
CA TYR A 74 13.35 0.07 16.54
C TYR A 74 14.12 -0.67 17.65
N PHE A 75 15.40 -0.36 17.89
CA PHE A 75 16.15 -0.98 18.97
C PHE A 75 15.72 -0.39 20.32
N THR A 76 15.25 -1.27 21.22
CA THR A 76 14.85 -0.88 22.59
C THR A 76 16.00 -0.95 23.60
N GLY A 77 17.24 -1.16 23.11
CA GLY A 77 18.44 -1.34 23.92
C GLY A 77 19.73 -1.12 23.12
N SER A 78 20.80 -1.86 23.47
CA SER A 78 22.10 -1.72 22.81
C SER A 78 22.09 -2.27 21.38
N TYR A 79 22.91 -1.66 20.52
CA TYR A 79 23.10 -2.09 19.14
C TYR A 79 23.66 -3.52 19.08
N PRO A 80 22.96 -4.44 18.41
CA PRO A 80 23.37 -5.83 18.33
C PRO A 80 24.53 -5.99 17.35
N LYS A 81 25.44 -6.93 17.64
CA LYS A 81 26.61 -7.21 16.80
C LYS A 81 26.22 -7.65 15.38
N THR A 82 25.16 -8.45 15.25
CA THR A 82 24.62 -8.91 13.96
C THR A 82 24.23 -7.75 13.04
N PHE A 83 23.66 -6.68 13.60
CA PHE A 83 23.39 -5.47 12.83
C PHE A 83 24.68 -4.75 12.40
N GLY A 84 25.70 -4.75 13.26
CA GLY A 84 27.03 -4.20 12.93
C GLY A 84 27.75 -4.94 11.79
N GLU A 85 27.33 -6.15 11.44
CA GLU A 85 27.88 -6.92 10.32
C GLU A 85 27.20 -6.60 8.97
N CYS A 86 26.01 -5.99 9.00
CA CYS A 86 25.28 -5.57 7.82
C CYS A 86 25.99 -4.41 7.13
N PRO A 87 26.43 -4.57 5.87
CA PRO A 87 27.13 -3.50 5.18
C PRO A 87 26.14 -2.42 4.75
N GLY A 88 26.48 -1.15 4.99
CA GLY A 88 25.69 -0.02 4.48
C GLY A 88 25.69 0.07 2.95
N ARG A 89 26.65 -0.58 2.28
CA ARG A 89 26.76 -0.68 0.83
C ARG A 89 26.56 -2.12 0.37
N ILE A 90 25.72 -2.32 -0.64
CA ILE A 90 25.57 -3.61 -1.33
C ILE A 90 26.17 -3.46 -2.73
N ALA A 91 27.24 -4.21 -3.00
CA ALA A 91 27.90 -4.25 -4.32
C ALA A 91 27.94 -5.66 -4.94
N ARG A 92 27.68 -6.68 -4.14
CA ARG A 92 27.67 -8.10 -4.53
C ARG A 92 26.64 -8.85 -3.70
N GLU A 93 26.27 -10.03 -4.18
CA GLU A 93 25.26 -10.90 -3.55
C GLU A 93 25.54 -11.18 -2.07
N GLY A 94 26.81 -11.44 -1.70
CA GLY A 94 27.18 -11.71 -0.31
C GLY A 94 26.97 -10.53 0.66
N ASP A 95 26.94 -9.28 0.16
CA ASP A 95 26.61 -8.12 1.00
C ASP A 95 25.10 -8.06 1.30
N CYS A 96 24.30 -8.44 0.29
CA CYS A 96 22.84 -8.55 0.36
C CYS A 96 22.39 -9.71 1.25
N ALA A 97 23.08 -10.86 1.16
CA ALA A 97 22.81 -12.04 1.97
C ALA A 97 22.89 -11.74 3.48
N LYS A 98 23.87 -10.94 3.91
CA LYS A 98 24.00 -10.53 5.32
C LYS A 98 22.76 -9.78 5.84
N TRP A 99 22.13 -8.96 5.01
CA TRP A 99 20.87 -8.30 5.37
C TRP A 99 19.74 -9.31 5.53
N VAL A 100 19.62 -10.25 4.58
CA VAL A 100 18.61 -11.32 4.63
C VAL A 100 18.79 -12.20 5.88
N ASP A 101 20.03 -12.55 6.23
CA ASP A 101 20.36 -13.33 7.42
C ASP A 101 20.00 -12.58 8.72
N ALA A 102 20.07 -11.25 8.71
CA ALA A 102 19.69 -10.41 9.84
C ALA A 102 18.17 -10.23 9.99
N PHE A 103 17.35 -10.51 8.98
CA PHE A 103 15.90 -10.25 9.01
C PHE A 103 15.16 -10.87 10.19
N PRO A 104 15.35 -12.15 10.56
CA PRO A 104 14.64 -12.73 11.72
C PRO A 104 14.85 -11.91 12.99
N PHE A 105 16.08 -11.45 13.21
CA PHE A 105 16.43 -10.64 14.37
C PHE A 105 15.86 -9.22 14.26
N LEU A 106 16.03 -8.55 13.12
CA LEU A 106 15.49 -7.18 12.92
C LEU A 106 13.96 -7.14 13.06
N LYS A 107 13.27 -8.19 12.59
CA LYS A 107 11.83 -8.36 12.79
C LYS A 107 11.46 -8.48 14.27
N GLN A 108 12.24 -9.24 15.05
CA GLN A 108 12.03 -9.35 16.49
C GLN A 108 12.18 -7.99 17.20
N GLU A 109 13.18 -7.20 16.83
CA GLU A 109 13.35 -5.84 17.40
C GLU A 109 12.16 -4.94 17.05
N MET A 110 11.69 -5.01 15.80
CA MET A 110 10.47 -4.31 15.38
C MET A 110 9.24 -4.78 16.17
N ASP A 111 9.07 -6.09 16.41
CA ASP A 111 7.97 -6.63 17.21
C ASP A 111 7.98 -6.10 18.65
N LEU A 112 9.14 -6.08 19.30
CA LEU A 112 9.32 -5.52 20.64
C LEU A 112 9.00 -4.01 20.67
N TRP A 113 9.43 -3.28 19.65
CA TRP A 113 9.13 -1.85 19.54
C TRP A 113 7.64 -1.59 19.32
N PHE A 114 6.99 -2.35 18.42
CA PHE A 114 5.56 -2.24 18.12
C PHE A 114 4.66 -2.62 19.29
N ALA A 115 5.13 -3.46 20.22
CA ALA A 115 4.39 -3.75 21.46
C ALA A 115 4.14 -2.48 22.29
N GLY A 116 5.07 -1.53 22.28
CA GLY A 116 4.92 -0.21 22.94
C GLY A 116 4.42 0.90 22.01
N HIS A 117 4.54 0.74 20.70
CA HIS A 117 4.23 1.76 19.69
C HIS A 117 3.38 1.19 18.54
N PRO A 118 2.15 0.75 18.83
CA PRO A 118 1.32 0.07 17.83
C PRO A 118 1.10 0.95 16.59
N LYS A 119 1.31 0.36 15.41
CA LYS A 119 1.07 0.96 14.09
C LYS A 119 0.00 0.17 13.33
N ILE A 120 -1.12 -0.08 13.99
CA ILE A 120 -2.14 -1.04 13.56
C ILE A 120 -2.67 -0.72 12.15
N GLU A 121 -3.00 0.53 11.84
CA GLU A 121 -3.45 0.93 10.49
C GLU A 121 -2.45 0.51 9.40
N ARG A 122 -1.15 0.75 9.62
CA ARG A 122 -0.10 0.37 8.65
C ARG A 122 0.06 -1.14 8.52
N GLU A 123 -0.06 -1.86 9.63
CA GLU A 123 -0.06 -3.32 9.61
C GLU A 123 -1.24 -3.84 8.76
N TYR A 124 -2.44 -3.29 8.94
CA TYR A 124 -3.61 -3.67 8.15
C TYR A 124 -3.50 -3.29 6.66
N GLN A 125 -2.92 -2.13 6.31
CA GLN A 125 -2.61 -1.80 4.91
C GLN A 125 -1.77 -2.90 4.26
N GLN A 126 -0.74 -3.38 4.95
CA GLN A 126 0.11 -4.47 4.48
C GLN A 126 -0.65 -5.81 4.35
N LEU A 127 -1.55 -6.10 5.31
CA LEU A 127 -2.38 -7.31 5.26
C LEU A 127 -3.39 -7.28 4.09
N VAL A 128 -4.00 -6.13 3.82
CA VAL A 128 -4.88 -5.92 2.66
C VAL A 128 -4.09 -6.09 1.36
N ALA A 129 -2.91 -5.48 1.25
CA ALA A 129 -2.03 -5.67 0.08
C ALA A 129 -1.71 -7.15 -0.15
N ARG A 130 -1.37 -7.89 0.91
CA ARG A 130 -1.10 -9.33 0.82
C ARG A 130 -2.32 -10.12 0.33
N ALA A 131 -3.48 -9.89 0.94
CA ALA A 131 -4.72 -10.61 0.61
C ALA A 131 -5.12 -10.46 -0.86
N ASN A 132 -4.82 -9.30 -1.43
CA ASN A 132 -5.23 -8.90 -2.78
C ASN A 132 -4.13 -9.11 -3.84
N ASN A 133 -2.88 -9.32 -3.45
CA ASN A 133 -1.77 -9.45 -4.42
C ASN A 133 -1.11 -10.83 -4.44
N ARG A 134 -1.01 -11.50 -3.29
CA ARG A 134 -0.13 -12.69 -3.18
C ARG A 134 -0.75 -13.88 -2.45
N ALA A 135 -1.69 -13.64 -1.54
CA ALA A 135 -2.36 -14.71 -0.79
C ALA A 135 -3.07 -15.72 -1.71
N HIS A 136 -3.40 -16.88 -1.15
CA HIS A 136 -4.20 -17.86 -1.87
C HIS A 136 -5.56 -17.24 -2.24
N GLY A 137 -5.91 -17.25 -3.53
CA GLY A 137 -7.11 -16.61 -4.05
C GLY A 137 -6.96 -15.13 -4.44
N ALA A 138 -5.78 -14.51 -4.30
CA ALA A 138 -5.56 -13.10 -4.68
C ALA A 138 -5.92 -12.82 -6.16
N THR A 139 -5.75 -13.77 -7.07
CA THR A 139 -6.15 -13.60 -8.48
C THR A 139 -7.66 -13.47 -8.69
N ALA A 140 -8.46 -13.88 -7.69
CA ALA A 140 -9.91 -13.79 -7.71
C ALA A 140 -10.44 -12.47 -7.14
N THR A 141 -9.64 -11.70 -6.39
CA THR A 141 -10.06 -10.39 -5.88
C THR A 141 -10.20 -9.39 -7.02
N ASP A 142 -11.00 -8.35 -6.81
CA ASP A 142 -11.27 -7.32 -7.81
C ASP A 142 -10.28 -6.16 -7.76
N TYR A 143 -9.48 -6.07 -6.70
CA TYR A 143 -8.53 -4.98 -6.50
C TYR A 143 -7.14 -5.55 -6.35
N PHE A 144 -6.17 -5.00 -7.08
CA PHE A 144 -4.75 -5.26 -6.87
C PHE A 144 -4.10 -4.02 -6.26
N ILE A 145 -3.51 -4.16 -5.07
CA ILE A 145 -2.90 -3.03 -4.36
C ILE A 145 -1.54 -2.73 -4.99
N ILE A 146 -1.37 -1.55 -5.56
CA ILE A 146 -0.16 -1.13 -6.28
C ILE A 146 0.87 -0.58 -5.30
N ASP A 147 0.45 0.19 -4.31
CA ASP A 147 1.36 0.74 -3.31
C ASP A 147 0.63 0.94 -1.99
N ILE A 148 1.40 0.90 -0.90
CA ILE A 148 0.98 1.33 0.44
C ILE A 148 1.75 2.60 0.82
N GLU A 149 1.14 3.51 1.60
CA GLU A 149 1.71 4.83 1.93
C GLU A 149 2.15 5.59 0.66
N TYR A 150 1.25 5.68 -0.32
CA TYR A 150 1.51 6.36 -1.59
C TYR A 150 1.49 7.88 -1.39
N ALA A 151 2.65 8.52 -1.52
CA ALA A 151 2.80 9.97 -1.50
C ALA A 151 2.97 10.56 -2.90
N GLN A 152 2.29 11.68 -3.16
CA GLN A 152 2.45 12.52 -4.33
C GLN A 152 2.44 13.99 -3.88
N GLY A 153 3.62 14.62 -3.87
CA GLY A 153 3.79 15.93 -3.22
C GLY A 153 3.49 15.84 -1.72
N GLU A 154 2.63 16.74 -1.23
CA GLU A 154 2.17 16.78 0.17
C GLU A 154 0.97 15.85 0.42
N ASP A 155 0.33 15.34 -0.63
CA ASP A 155 -0.79 14.43 -0.51
C ASP A 155 -0.30 12.99 -0.31
N ARG A 156 -0.93 12.27 0.61
CA ARG A 156 -0.65 10.87 0.89
C ARG A 156 -1.94 10.09 1.00
N PHE A 157 -1.98 8.96 0.31
CA PHE A 157 -3.02 7.96 0.39
C PHE A 157 -2.45 6.71 1.05
N ASP A 158 -3.26 6.03 1.85
CA ASP A 158 -2.83 4.80 2.52
C ASP A 158 -2.55 3.70 1.51
N MET A 159 -3.38 3.58 0.48
CA MET A 159 -3.12 2.65 -0.63
C MET A 159 -3.60 3.24 -1.96
N ILE A 160 -2.96 2.81 -3.05
CA ILE A 160 -3.50 2.92 -4.40
C ILE A 160 -3.66 1.53 -5.00
N ALA A 161 -4.67 1.33 -5.82
CA ALA A 161 -5.02 0.03 -6.37
C ALA A 161 -5.54 0.13 -7.80
N ALA A 162 -5.38 -0.98 -8.53
CA ALA A 162 -6.11 -1.22 -9.75
C ALA A 162 -7.40 -1.97 -9.43
N PHE A 163 -8.54 -1.30 -9.56
CA PHE A 163 -9.83 -1.97 -9.63
C PHE A 163 -9.98 -2.61 -11.00
N TRP A 164 -9.91 -3.92 -11.01
CA TRP A 164 -10.02 -4.72 -12.20
C TRP A 164 -10.95 -5.89 -11.88
N GLU A 165 -12.18 -5.80 -12.38
CA GLU A 165 -13.21 -6.78 -12.07
C GLU A 165 -12.77 -8.20 -12.51
N SER A 166 -13.02 -9.18 -11.65
CA SER A 166 -12.71 -10.60 -11.79
C SER A 166 -13.70 -11.32 -12.71
N SER A 167 -14.28 -10.61 -13.68
CA SER A 167 -15.11 -11.19 -14.73
C SER A 167 -14.27 -11.49 -15.97
N GLY A 168 -14.60 -12.60 -16.67
CA GLY A 168 -13.85 -13.06 -17.84
C GLY A 168 -13.63 -11.98 -18.92
N PRO A 169 -14.64 -11.19 -19.30
CA PRO A 169 -14.47 -10.09 -20.24
C PRO A 169 -13.53 -8.99 -19.74
N MET A 170 -13.67 -8.57 -18.48
CA MET A 170 -12.86 -7.49 -17.91
C MET A 170 -11.40 -7.89 -17.79
N ARG A 171 -11.11 -9.11 -17.31
CA ARG A 171 -9.75 -9.68 -17.27
C ARG A 171 -9.09 -9.79 -18.66
N LYS A 172 -9.87 -9.89 -19.74
CA LYS A 172 -9.32 -9.91 -21.10
C LYS A 172 -8.85 -8.53 -21.55
N ALA A 173 -9.58 -7.48 -21.20
CA ALA A 173 -9.39 -6.14 -21.74
C ALA A 173 -8.01 -5.52 -21.41
N ALA A 174 -7.37 -5.87 -20.28
CA ALA A 174 -6.12 -5.24 -19.81
C ALA A 174 -6.24 -3.74 -19.44
N HIS A 175 -7.47 -3.29 -19.20
CA HIS A 175 -7.79 -1.97 -18.66
C HIS A 175 -8.32 -2.13 -17.23
N ALA A 176 -7.92 -1.23 -16.34
CA ALA A 176 -8.39 -1.18 -14.96
C ALA A 176 -8.87 0.22 -14.61
N ARG A 177 -9.67 0.37 -13.57
CA ARG A 177 -10.03 1.67 -12.99
C ARG A 177 -9.10 1.96 -11.81
N LEU A 178 -8.68 3.21 -11.64
CA LEU A 178 -7.84 3.59 -10.51
C LEU A 178 -8.69 3.67 -9.23
N ALA A 179 -8.19 3.11 -8.13
CA ALA A 179 -8.75 3.27 -6.80
C ALA A 179 -7.70 3.86 -5.86
N LEU A 180 -8.09 4.85 -5.06
CA LEU A 180 -7.32 5.37 -3.94
C LEU A 180 -8.05 4.99 -2.66
N ILE A 181 -7.32 4.52 -1.66
CA ILE A 181 -7.91 3.93 -0.45
C ILE A 181 -7.34 4.67 0.75
N GLU A 182 -8.26 5.06 1.64
CA GLU A 182 -7.97 5.62 2.96
C GLU A 182 -8.45 4.61 4.00
N MET A 183 -7.56 4.16 4.88
CA MET A 183 -7.88 3.22 5.94
C MET A 183 -8.14 3.96 7.25
N LYS A 184 -9.13 3.50 8.02
CA LYS A 184 -9.34 3.95 9.40
C LYS A 184 -9.51 2.75 10.31
N TYR A 185 -8.68 2.69 11.35
CA TYR A 185 -8.78 1.64 12.37
C TYR A 185 -9.39 2.19 13.67
N GLY A 186 -10.59 1.69 13.98
CA GLY A 186 -11.36 2.06 15.16
C GLY A 186 -11.89 3.50 15.13
N ASP A 187 -12.81 3.76 16.05
CA ASP A 187 -13.54 5.03 16.17
C ASP A 187 -12.67 6.25 16.53
N GLY A 188 -11.48 6.03 17.07
CA GLY A 188 -10.52 7.09 17.38
C GLY A 188 -10.01 7.79 16.11
N ALA A 189 -9.90 7.06 15.00
CA ALA A 189 -9.34 7.56 13.75
C ALA A 189 -10.37 8.31 12.88
N LEU A 190 -11.67 8.15 13.14
CA LEU A 190 -12.74 8.68 12.28
C LEU A 190 -12.89 10.21 12.35
N THR A 191 -12.43 10.83 13.44
CA THR A 191 -12.65 12.26 13.75
C THR A 191 -11.35 12.99 14.07
N GLY A 192 -11.40 14.32 14.15
CA GLY A 192 -10.25 15.15 14.54
C GLY A 192 -9.27 15.44 13.40
N ALA A 193 -8.01 15.71 13.74
CA ALA A 193 -6.99 16.23 12.80
C ALA A 193 -6.57 15.25 11.68
N ALA A 194 -7.02 14.00 11.73
CA ALA A 194 -6.81 12.98 10.70
C ALA A 194 -8.11 12.19 10.39
N GLY A 195 -9.27 12.79 10.68
CA GLY A 195 -10.59 12.17 10.46
C GLY A 195 -11.06 12.23 9.01
N ILE A 196 -12.19 11.57 8.73
CA ILE A 196 -12.77 11.42 7.37
C ILE A 196 -12.89 12.75 6.62
N ASP A 197 -13.33 13.82 7.29
CA ASP A 197 -13.44 15.17 6.72
C ASP A 197 -12.14 15.64 6.04
N LYS A 198 -11.01 15.52 6.74
CA LYS A 198 -9.72 15.96 6.21
C LYS A 198 -9.34 15.20 4.93
N HIS A 199 -9.61 13.90 4.89
CA HIS A 199 -9.28 13.06 3.75
C HIS A 199 -10.20 13.31 2.56
N ILE A 200 -11.50 13.56 2.78
CA ILE A 200 -12.42 13.99 1.71
C ILE A 200 -12.01 15.35 1.15
N ARG A 201 -11.68 16.33 2.02
CA ARG A 201 -11.17 17.63 1.57
C ARG A 201 -9.85 17.50 0.82
N GLY A 202 -8.96 16.60 1.27
CA GLY A 202 -7.72 16.26 0.58
C GLY A 202 -7.97 15.71 -0.80
N MET A 203 -8.86 14.72 -0.91
CA MET A 203 -9.22 14.09 -2.17
C MET A 203 -9.90 15.08 -3.13
N ASN A 204 -10.76 15.98 -2.65
CA ASN A 204 -11.34 17.04 -3.48
C ASN A 204 -10.25 17.98 -4.05
N ARG A 205 -9.24 18.37 -3.25
CA ARG A 205 -8.11 19.17 -3.76
C ARG A 205 -7.27 18.39 -4.77
N PHE A 206 -6.99 17.13 -4.48
CA PHE A 206 -6.26 16.23 -5.37
C PHE A 206 -6.96 16.10 -6.73
N ALA A 207 -8.26 15.80 -6.72
CA ALA A 207 -9.08 15.64 -7.93
C ALA A 207 -9.23 16.95 -8.73
N ALA A 208 -9.25 18.10 -8.05
CA ALA A 208 -9.30 19.40 -8.69
C ALA A 208 -7.96 19.86 -9.27
N THR A 209 -6.85 19.19 -8.97
CA THR A 209 -5.51 19.58 -9.43
C THR A 209 -5.24 19.08 -10.85
N PRO A 210 -5.09 19.96 -11.86
CA PRO A 210 -4.95 19.54 -13.25
C PRO A 210 -3.72 18.66 -13.50
N GLY A 211 -3.91 17.55 -14.23
CA GLY A 211 -2.85 16.63 -14.63
C GLY A 211 -2.29 15.75 -13.51
N LEU A 212 -2.70 15.94 -12.25
CA LEU A 212 -2.23 15.15 -11.13
C LEU A 212 -2.72 13.70 -11.23
N LEU A 213 -4.00 13.51 -11.55
CA LEU A 213 -4.59 12.19 -11.76
C LEU A 213 -3.89 11.41 -12.88
N ASP A 214 -3.61 12.07 -14.01
CA ASP A 214 -2.90 11.44 -15.14
C ASP A 214 -1.49 11.02 -14.76
N ARG A 215 -0.79 11.84 -13.96
CA ARG A 215 0.52 11.49 -13.41
C ARG A 215 0.44 10.28 -12.50
N VAL A 216 -0.52 10.23 -11.58
CA VAL A 216 -0.71 9.08 -10.68
C VAL A 216 -1.03 7.81 -11.47
N LYS A 217 -1.89 7.89 -12.50
CA LYS A 217 -2.19 6.76 -13.39
C LYS A 217 -0.91 6.25 -14.08
N ALA A 218 -0.08 7.14 -14.62
CA ALA A 218 1.18 6.76 -15.28
C ALA A 218 2.18 6.11 -14.31
N GLU A 219 2.34 6.66 -13.11
CA GLU A 219 3.19 6.07 -12.07
C GLU A 219 2.67 4.70 -11.61
N ALA A 220 1.35 4.58 -11.43
CA ALA A 220 0.71 3.35 -11.00
C ALA A 220 0.86 2.22 -12.03
N ILE A 221 0.77 2.52 -13.34
CA ILE A 221 1.06 1.54 -14.41
C ILE A 221 2.52 1.07 -14.30
N ALA A 222 3.48 2.00 -14.25
CA ALA A 222 4.90 1.64 -14.16
C ALA A 222 5.21 0.79 -12.92
N MET A 223 4.64 1.12 -11.76
CA MET A 223 4.82 0.33 -10.53
C MET A 223 4.14 -1.04 -10.62
N PHE A 224 2.95 -1.13 -11.23
CA PHE A 224 2.24 -2.40 -11.37
C PHE A 224 3.00 -3.35 -12.30
N GLU A 225 3.50 -2.87 -13.44
CA GLU A 225 4.31 -3.65 -14.38
C GLU A 225 5.58 -4.21 -13.71
N GLN A 226 6.31 -3.36 -13.00
CA GLN A 226 7.53 -3.79 -12.29
C GLN A 226 7.22 -4.79 -11.18
N GLN A 227 6.13 -4.62 -10.44
CA GLN A 227 5.73 -5.59 -9.42
C GLN A 227 5.24 -6.92 -10.00
N LEU A 228 4.63 -6.90 -11.19
CA LEU A 228 4.30 -8.11 -11.93
C LEU A 228 5.57 -8.84 -12.38
N GLU A 229 6.56 -8.11 -12.90
CA GLU A 229 7.86 -8.67 -13.31
C GLU A 229 8.63 -9.28 -12.13
N LEU A 230 8.53 -8.68 -10.95
CA LEU A 230 9.14 -9.17 -9.71
C LEU A 230 8.30 -10.22 -8.98
N GLU A 231 7.11 -10.56 -9.50
CA GLU A 231 6.13 -11.48 -8.89
C GLU A 231 5.69 -11.07 -7.47
N THR A 232 5.74 -9.77 -7.14
CA THR A 232 5.20 -9.22 -5.90
C THR A 232 3.71 -8.87 -6.01
N ILE A 233 3.18 -8.84 -7.23
CA ILE A 233 1.73 -8.86 -7.54
C ILE A 233 1.45 -10.07 -8.45
N ARG A 234 0.49 -10.92 -8.06
CA ARG A 234 0.01 -12.06 -8.85
C ARG A 234 -1.25 -11.67 -9.62
N ALA A 235 -1.09 -10.89 -10.67
CA ALA A 235 -2.15 -10.55 -11.61
C ALA A 235 -2.06 -11.42 -12.88
N PRO A 236 -3.18 -11.64 -13.60
CA PRO A 236 -3.17 -12.49 -14.80
C PRO A 236 -2.38 -11.89 -15.98
N LYS A 237 -2.21 -10.57 -16.03
CA LYS A 237 -1.44 -9.85 -17.06
C LYS A 237 -1.16 -8.41 -16.58
N ALA A 238 -0.32 -7.69 -17.32
CA ALA A 238 -0.09 -6.26 -17.11
C ALA A 238 -1.33 -5.41 -17.41
N ILE A 239 -1.45 -4.27 -16.72
CA ILE A 239 -2.44 -3.24 -17.03
C ILE A 239 -1.81 -2.31 -18.06
N VAL A 240 -2.44 -2.15 -19.22
CA VAL A 240 -1.94 -1.29 -20.30
C VAL A 240 -2.31 0.17 -20.04
N GLU A 241 -3.52 0.39 -19.54
CA GLU A 241 -4.00 1.74 -19.20
C GLU A 241 -5.07 1.71 -18.11
N PHE A 242 -5.20 2.84 -17.42
CA PHE A 242 -6.36 3.10 -16.56
C PHE A 242 -7.50 3.72 -17.37
N THR A 243 -8.74 3.30 -17.10
CA THR A 243 -9.93 3.82 -17.80
C THR A 243 -10.11 5.33 -17.56
N ALA A 244 -10.89 5.97 -18.44
CA ALA A 244 -11.27 7.37 -18.30
C ALA A 244 -12.35 7.62 -17.22
N GLU A 245 -12.87 6.56 -16.59
CA GLU A 245 -13.78 6.68 -15.46
C GLU A 245 -13.12 7.47 -14.33
N GLU A 246 -13.95 8.20 -13.58
CA GLU A 246 -13.52 8.83 -12.33
C GLU A 246 -12.89 7.78 -11.41
N PRO A 247 -11.82 8.07 -10.67
CA PRO A 247 -11.25 7.08 -9.76
C PRO A 247 -12.23 6.75 -8.62
N GLU A 248 -12.07 5.58 -8.00
CA GLU A 248 -12.73 5.29 -6.72
C GLU A 248 -11.91 5.89 -5.58
N PHE A 249 -12.56 6.55 -4.63
CA PHE A 249 -11.98 6.89 -3.33
C PHE A 249 -12.67 6.06 -2.26
N ILE A 250 -11.96 5.09 -1.70
CA ILE A 250 -12.52 4.05 -0.83
C ILE A 250 -12.14 4.33 0.62
N LEU A 251 -13.13 4.51 1.48
CA LEU A 251 -12.94 4.46 2.93
C LEU A 251 -12.96 3.00 3.39
N PHE A 252 -11.82 2.49 3.82
CA PHE A 252 -11.66 1.15 4.39
C PHE A 252 -11.71 1.23 5.91
N LEU A 253 -12.90 1.00 6.45
CA LEU A 253 -13.17 1.07 7.89
C LEU A 253 -12.90 -0.29 8.55
N MET A 254 -12.06 -0.30 9.57
CA MET A 254 -11.66 -1.49 10.32
C MET A 254 -12.05 -1.32 11.80
N ASP A 255 -12.61 -2.37 12.40
CA ASP A 255 -12.92 -2.46 13.83
C ASP A 255 -13.72 -1.26 14.40
N HIS A 256 -14.73 -0.81 13.64
CA HIS A 256 -15.74 0.15 14.11
C HIS A 256 -16.61 -0.47 15.22
N ASP A 257 -16.87 0.28 16.29
CA ASP A 257 -17.81 -0.07 17.35
C ASP A 257 -19.23 0.41 16.99
N PRO A 258 -20.20 -0.50 16.73
CA PRO A 258 -21.56 -0.10 16.39
C PRO A 258 -22.27 0.74 17.47
N ASP A 259 -21.82 0.72 18.73
CA ASP A 259 -22.38 1.56 19.79
C ASP A 259 -21.88 3.01 19.73
N SER A 260 -20.81 3.28 18.99
CA SER A 260 -20.28 4.62 18.74
C SER A 260 -21.10 5.36 17.69
N SER A 261 -21.38 6.64 17.95
CA SER A 261 -22.06 7.53 16.98
C SER A 261 -21.09 8.25 16.04
N LYS A 262 -19.77 8.09 16.23
CA LYS A 262 -18.74 8.86 15.49
C LYS A 262 -18.78 8.57 13.99
N LEU A 263 -18.87 7.30 13.60
CA LEU A 263 -18.97 6.94 12.19
C LEU A 263 -20.23 7.54 11.55
N LYS A 264 -21.39 7.34 12.20
CA LYS A 264 -22.65 7.92 11.74
C LYS A 264 -22.55 9.43 11.52
N SER A 265 -22.02 10.17 12.51
CA SER A 265 -21.82 11.61 12.40
C SER A 265 -20.92 11.95 11.21
N ALA A 266 -19.75 11.32 11.11
CA ALA A 266 -18.79 11.59 10.06
C ALA A 266 -19.35 11.32 8.65
N LEU A 267 -20.18 10.28 8.48
CA LEU A 267 -20.80 9.96 7.19
C LEU A 267 -21.98 10.88 6.85
N LEU A 268 -22.81 11.25 7.83
CA LEU A 268 -23.94 12.17 7.61
C LEU A 268 -23.49 13.61 7.35
N ASP A 269 -22.31 14.00 7.84
CA ASP A 269 -21.74 15.31 7.59
C ASP A 269 -21.28 15.49 6.13
N ILE A 270 -21.13 14.40 5.35
CA ILE A 270 -20.75 14.44 3.93
C ILE A 270 -21.86 15.07 3.09
N GLY A 271 -21.55 16.20 2.45
CA GLY A 271 -22.49 17.01 1.69
C GLY A 271 -23.26 18.04 2.52
N ALA A 272 -23.19 17.98 3.84
CA ALA A 272 -23.79 18.96 4.75
C ALA A 272 -22.73 19.91 5.33
N GLY A 273 -21.81 19.38 6.15
CA GLY A 273 -20.68 20.13 6.74
C GLY A 273 -19.33 19.88 6.05
N ILE A 274 -19.22 18.74 5.37
CA ILE A 274 -18.06 18.35 4.57
C ILE A 274 -18.44 18.55 3.08
N PRO A 275 -17.58 19.18 2.26
CA PRO A 275 -17.85 19.33 0.84
C PRO A 275 -18.17 17.99 0.16
N ALA A 276 -19.14 17.99 -0.75
CA ALA A 276 -19.47 16.80 -1.51
C ALA A 276 -18.24 16.29 -2.29
N PRO A 277 -18.08 14.96 -2.43
CA PRO A 277 -17.12 14.37 -3.35
C PRO A 277 -17.28 14.91 -4.77
N ALA A 278 -16.16 15.24 -5.43
CA ALA A 278 -16.16 15.78 -6.79
C ALA A 278 -14.94 15.29 -7.57
N GLY A 279 -15.16 14.74 -8.77
CA GLY A 279 -14.10 14.18 -9.63
C GLY A 279 -13.62 12.79 -9.22
N TYR A 280 -14.41 12.07 -8.40
CA TYR A 280 -14.19 10.70 -7.95
C TYR A 280 -15.48 10.10 -7.36
N GLU A 281 -15.59 8.78 -7.35
CA GLU A 281 -16.66 8.07 -6.65
C GLU A 281 -16.25 7.74 -5.22
N LEU A 282 -16.93 8.33 -4.23
CA LEU A 282 -16.76 7.93 -2.83
C LEU A 282 -17.42 6.56 -2.57
N LYS A 283 -16.62 5.62 -2.09
CA LYS A 283 -17.06 4.27 -1.73
C LYS A 283 -16.58 3.87 -0.34
N LEU A 284 -17.20 2.83 0.21
CA LEU A 284 -16.90 2.29 1.52
C LEU A 284 -16.83 0.76 1.45
N CYS A 285 -15.81 0.20 2.09
CA CYS A 285 -15.72 -1.25 2.26
C CYS A 285 -16.69 -1.72 3.34
N ALA A 286 -17.54 -2.68 3.00
CA ALA A 286 -18.28 -3.49 3.96
C ALA A 286 -17.61 -4.87 4.07
N ALA A 287 -17.26 -5.31 5.28
CA ALA A 287 -16.67 -6.62 5.48
C ALA A 287 -17.63 -7.73 4.99
N THR A 288 -17.17 -8.58 4.08
CA THR A 288 -17.90 -9.78 3.65
C THR A 288 -17.12 -11.02 3.99
N PHE A 289 -17.70 -11.91 4.80
CA PHE A 289 -17.13 -13.21 5.17
C PHE A 289 -15.67 -13.12 5.70
N MET A 290 -15.46 -12.40 6.81
CA MET A 290 -14.25 -12.35 7.68
C MET A 290 -12.85 -12.27 6.98
N GLY A 291 -12.77 -11.82 5.72
CA GLY A 291 -11.53 -11.73 4.95
C GLY A 291 -11.15 -10.30 4.55
N LEU A 292 -9.91 -10.12 4.06
CA LEU A 292 -9.37 -8.85 3.56
C LEU A 292 -9.26 -8.80 2.03
N GLY A 293 -9.74 -9.84 1.33
CA GLY A 293 -9.86 -9.82 -0.13
C GLY A 293 -10.96 -8.84 -0.54
N LEU A 294 -10.64 -7.90 -1.43
CA LEU A 294 -11.56 -6.87 -1.89
C LEU A 294 -12.29 -7.34 -3.13
N PHE A 295 -13.61 -7.37 -3.02
CA PHE A 295 -14.51 -7.67 -4.12
C PHE A 295 -15.46 -6.50 -4.36
N LYS A 296 -15.85 -6.24 -5.60
CA LYS A 296 -16.74 -5.16 -5.99
C LYS A 296 -18.05 -5.17 -5.18
N GLN A 297 -18.55 -6.36 -4.84
CA GLN A 297 -19.78 -6.54 -4.05
C GLN A 297 -19.64 -6.03 -2.61
N SER A 298 -18.41 -5.95 -2.08
CA SER A 298 -18.08 -5.40 -0.76
C SER A 298 -17.71 -3.92 -0.79
N VAL A 299 -17.56 -3.29 -1.96
CA VAL A 299 -17.17 -1.87 -2.10
C VAL A 299 -18.38 -1.07 -2.58
N LEU A 300 -19.06 -0.43 -1.63
CA LEU A 300 -20.39 0.14 -1.81
C LEU A 300 -20.33 1.66 -1.96
N GLY A 301 -21.22 2.24 -2.77
CA GLY A 301 -21.43 3.69 -2.77
C GLY A 301 -22.05 4.16 -1.44
N LEU A 302 -21.83 5.43 -1.07
CA LEU A 302 -22.28 5.96 0.23
C LEU A 302 -23.78 5.72 0.52
N PRO A 303 -24.74 5.99 -0.38
CA PRO A 303 -26.16 5.76 -0.09
C PRO A 303 -26.48 4.28 0.17
N GLU A 304 -25.86 3.38 -0.60
CA GLU A 304 -26.04 1.94 -0.44
C GLU A 304 -25.42 1.44 0.86
N PHE A 305 -24.22 1.91 1.21
CA PHE A 305 -23.56 1.59 2.46
C PHE A 305 -24.41 2.03 3.66
N LEU A 306 -24.89 3.28 3.67
CA LEU A 306 -25.76 3.80 4.74
C LEU A 306 -27.04 2.97 4.92
N ASN A 307 -27.60 2.45 3.82
CA ASN A 307 -28.79 1.63 3.88
C ASN A 307 -28.50 0.19 4.36
N ARG A 308 -27.54 -0.49 3.74
CA ARG A 308 -27.21 -1.90 4.02
C ARG A 308 -26.58 -2.09 5.40
N MET A 309 -25.74 -1.15 5.82
CA MET A 309 -24.93 -1.25 7.03
C MET A 309 -25.53 -0.46 8.20
N ARG A 310 -26.78 0.01 8.13
CA ARG A 310 -27.39 0.90 9.13
C ARG A 310 -27.15 0.45 10.58
N GLY A 311 -27.50 -0.80 10.90
CA GLY A 311 -27.34 -1.33 12.26
C GLY A 311 -25.89 -1.60 12.69
N GLN A 312 -24.94 -1.60 11.74
CA GLN A 312 -23.51 -1.69 12.02
C GLN A 312 -22.85 -0.30 12.10
N ILE A 313 -23.40 0.69 11.39
CA ILE A 313 -22.97 2.08 11.49
C ILE A 313 -23.33 2.64 12.86
N HIS A 314 -24.55 2.39 13.33
CA HIS A 314 -24.98 2.67 14.69
C HIS A 314 -26.08 1.69 15.12
N SER A 315 -25.83 0.92 16.17
CA SER A 315 -26.72 -0.15 16.65
C SER A 315 -27.98 0.36 17.36
N ARG A 316 -27.99 1.64 17.78
CA ARG A 316 -29.02 2.25 18.63
C ARG A 316 -30.06 3.06 17.85
N ASP A 317 -30.05 2.94 16.52
CA ASP A 317 -31.02 3.55 15.60
C ASP A 317 -32.31 2.72 15.44
#